data_AF-A0A2M9D0F8-F1
#
_entry.id   AF-A0A2M9D0F8-F1
#
_cell.length_a   1.000
_cell.length_b   1.000
_cell.length_c   1.000
_cell.angle_alpha   90.00
_cell.angle_beta   90.00
_cell.angle_gamma   90.00
#
_symmetry.space_group_name_H-M   'P 1'
#
loop_
_entity.id
_entity.type
_entity.pdbx_description
1 polymer ?
#
loop_
_entity_poly.entity_id
_entity_poly.type
_entity_poly.pdbx_seq_one_letter_code
_entity_poly.pdbx_strand_id
1 'polypeptide(L)'
;MRPTTSTPARRATLALIVVGLAAGLGGCSVSVNKTVSGSTVANLAEDTFEEQIGQRPEVECPESLALTIDETMRCTLTDPSSGTEYGMTVLVQDDAADGSGLHFQVDDEAKGAGTTDDAADDADADAGSPTLSAGAVEASAADALEKSVGVRPEVECPSAIVLEAGQTLRCTVTDPNTETRFGMTTTVDEPAADGSGLSFQVDDVPLD
;
A
#
# COMPACT_ATOMS: atom_id res chain seq x y z
N MET A 1 -36.21 60.90 8.41
CA MET A 1 -35.45 61.88 7.61
C MET A 1 -35.20 61.31 6.22
N ARG A 2 -35.75 61.97 5.17
CA ARG A 2 -35.40 62.09 3.72
C ARG A 2 -34.74 60.92 2.93
N PRO A 3 -34.96 60.78 1.60
CA PRO A 3 -36.07 61.25 0.74
C PRO A 3 -36.59 60.22 -0.30
N THR A 4 -37.74 60.61 -0.87
CA THR A 4 -38.45 60.20 -2.09
C THR A 4 -37.65 60.04 -3.39
N THR A 5 -38.03 59.05 -4.21
CA THR A 5 -38.30 59.10 -5.68
C THR A 5 -38.83 57.71 -6.10
N SER A 6 -40.09 57.44 -6.49
CA SER A 6 -41.01 58.03 -7.48
C SER A 6 -40.40 58.24 -8.87
N THR A 7 -40.58 57.25 -9.75
CA THR A 7 -40.62 57.47 -11.22
C THR A 7 -41.74 56.62 -11.83
N PRO A 8 -42.74 57.24 -12.47
CA PRO A 8 -43.82 56.56 -13.18
C PRO A 8 -43.52 56.32 -14.67
N ALA A 9 -44.03 55.18 -15.16
CA ALA A 9 -44.58 54.89 -16.48
C ALA A 9 -44.00 55.60 -17.73
N ARG A 10 -43.39 54.81 -18.63
CA ARG A 10 -43.49 54.97 -20.10
C ARG A 10 -43.55 53.56 -20.72
N ARG A 11 -44.75 53.07 -21.03
CA ARG A 11 -45.34 53.01 -22.38
C ARG A 11 -44.50 52.25 -23.42
N ALA A 12 -44.92 50.99 -23.59
CA ALA A 12 -45.25 50.34 -24.85
C ALA A 12 -44.16 50.20 -25.93
N THR A 13 -43.67 48.97 -26.07
CA THR A 13 -43.69 48.31 -27.37
C THR A 13 -43.97 46.81 -27.18
N LEU A 14 -45.15 46.39 -27.64
CA LEU A 14 -45.46 44.99 -27.91
C LEU A 14 -44.50 44.49 -29.01
N ALA A 15 -43.80 43.40 -28.77
CA ALA A 15 -43.30 42.53 -29.83
C ALA A 15 -43.52 41.08 -29.41
N LEU A 16 -44.50 40.46 -30.08
CA LEU A 16 -44.80 39.05 -30.13
C LEU A 16 -43.56 38.20 -30.38
N ILE A 17 -43.24 37.26 -29.50
CA ILE A 17 -42.79 35.90 -29.86
C ILE A 17 -43.43 34.92 -28.88
N VAL A 18 -44.45 34.21 -29.36
CA VAL A 18 -44.96 32.96 -28.78
C VAL A 18 -44.28 31.84 -29.57
N VAL A 19 -43.53 30.96 -28.92
CA VAL A 19 -43.47 29.51 -29.16
C VAL A 19 -42.61 28.92 -28.05
N GLY A 20 -43.19 27.96 -27.33
CA GLY A 20 -42.61 27.35 -26.15
C GLY A 20 -41.44 26.42 -26.45
N LEU A 21 -40.65 26.18 -25.41
CA LEU A 21 -40.20 24.83 -25.09
C LEU A 21 -40.11 24.74 -23.57
N ALA A 22 -40.97 23.91 -23.00
CA ALA A 22 -40.90 23.48 -21.63
C ALA A 22 -39.54 22.81 -21.36
N ALA A 23 -39.08 22.97 -20.12
CA ALA A 23 -38.24 22.05 -19.36
C ALA A 23 -37.35 21.12 -20.20
N GLY A 24 -36.09 21.53 -20.32
CA GLY A 24 -35.02 20.69 -20.80
C GLY A 24 -33.70 21.11 -20.18
N LEU A 25 -33.66 21.25 -18.84
CA LEU A 25 -32.41 21.03 -18.10
C LEU A 25 -32.13 19.52 -18.22
N GLY A 26 -31.75 19.09 -19.43
CA GLY A 26 -30.93 17.92 -19.62
C GLY A 26 -29.56 18.28 -19.07
N GLY A 27 -29.48 18.44 -17.75
CA GLY A 27 -28.27 18.05 -17.05
C GLY A 27 -28.06 16.62 -17.48
N CYS A 28 -27.09 16.42 -18.36
CA CYS A 28 -26.55 15.11 -18.63
C CYS A 28 -26.06 14.59 -17.27
N SER A 29 -26.94 13.94 -16.52
CA SER A 29 -26.58 12.94 -15.52
C SER A 29 -26.04 11.73 -16.27
N VAL A 30 -25.03 11.96 -17.11
CA VAL A 30 -24.08 10.92 -17.42
C VAL A 30 -23.27 10.87 -16.15
N SER A 31 -23.61 9.94 -15.27
CA SER A 31 -22.69 9.42 -14.27
C SER A 31 -21.54 8.79 -15.06
N VAL A 32 -20.68 9.64 -15.62
CA VAL A 32 -19.41 9.24 -16.18
C VAL A 32 -18.64 8.71 -14.99
N ASN A 33 -18.43 7.41 -14.96
CA ASN A 33 -17.52 6.77 -14.02
C ASN A 33 -16.17 7.46 -14.21
N LYS A 34 -15.84 8.42 -13.34
CA LYS A 34 -14.71 9.32 -13.55
C LYS A 34 -13.47 8.51 -13.17
N THR A 35 -12.73 8.08 -14.17
CA THR A 35 -11.50 7.32 -14.00
C THR A 35 -10.31 8.18 -14.40
N VAL A 36 -9.22 8.08 -13.66
CA VAL A 36 -7.94 8.70 -13.99
C VAL A 36 -6.95 7.60 -14.36
N SER A 37 -6.09 7.85 -15.34
CA SER A 37 -5.03 6.90 -15.69
C SER A 37 -3.96 6.87 -14.60
N GLY A 38 -3.36 5.71 -14.37
CA GLY A 38 -2.25 5.56 -13.43
C GLY A 38 -1.11 6.54 -13.72
N SER A 39 -0.80 6.78 -14.99
CA SER A 39 0.22 7.74 -15.40
C SER A 39 -0.05 9.15 -14.90
N THR A 40 -1.32 9.58 -14.85
CA THR A 40 -1.70 10.90 -14.33
C THR A 40 -1.59 10.94 -12.81
N VAL A 41 -1.98 9.86 -12.12
CA VAL A 41 -1.81 9.74 -10.67
C VAL A 41 -0.34 9.76 -10.28
N ALA A 42 0.50 9.03 -11.03
CA ALA A 42 1.94 9.03 -10.90
C ALA A 42 2.51 10.45 -11.00
N ASN A 43 2.29 11.14 -12.13
CA ASN A 43 2.79 12.51 -12.32
C ASN A 43 2.32 13.45 -11.18
N LEU A 44 1.06 13.33 -10.74
CA LEU A 44 0.55 14.16 -9.64
C LEU A 44 1.27 13.87 -8.32
N ALA A 45 1.55 12.59 -8.03
CA ALA A 45 2.31 12.20 -6.85
C ALA A 45 3.75 12.72 -6.93
N GLU A 46 4.40 12.57 -8.08
CA GLU A 46 5.75 13.07 -8.34
C GLU A 46 5.86 14.58 -8.13
N ASP A 47 4.95 15.36 -8.73
CA ASP A 47 4.85 16.81 -8.53
C ASP A 47 4.63 17.15 -7.05
N THR A 48 3.74 16.42 -6.38
CA THR A 48 3.43 16.61 -4.96
C THR A 48 4.66 16.38 -4.06
N PHE A 49 5.49 15.38 -4.37
CA PHE A 49 6.74 15.14 -3.64
C PHE A 49 7.80 16.19 -3.99
N GLU A 50 7.91 16.61 -5.25
CA GLU A 50 8.83 17.68 -5.64
C GLU A 50 8.51 18.98 -4.88
N GLU A 51 7.23 19.31 -4.75
CA GLU A 51 6.76 20.49 -4.01
C GLU A 51 6.95 20.37 -2.49
N GLN A 52 6.70 19.20 -1.90
CA GLN A 52 6.75 19.02 -0.44
C GLN A 52 8.16 18.79 0.10
N ILE A 53 8.95 17.96 -0.57
CA ILE A 53 10.26 17.50 -0.08
C ILE A 53 11.42 17.88 -1.02
N GLY A 54 11.16 18.55 -2.14
CA GLY A 54 12.20 19.00 -3.08
C GLY A 54 12.84 17.88 -3.87
N GLN A 55 12.27 16.67 -3.85
CA GLN A 55 12.73 15.51 -4.60
C GLN A 55 11.57 14.98 -5.43
N ARG A 56 11.85 14.69 -6.71
CA ARG A 56 10.88 14.06 -7.60
C ARG A 56 11.23 12.58 -7.75
N PRO A 57 10.61 11.68 -6.97
CA PRO A 57 10.76 10.25 -7.18
C PRO A 57 10.10 9.83 -8.50
N GLU A 58 10.44 8.64 -8.99
CA GLU A 58 9.74 8.05 -10.13
C GLU A 58 8.60 7.18 -9.60
N VAL A 59 7.37 7.45 -10.03
CA VAL A 59 6.19 6.73 -9.54
C VAL A 59 5.54 5.94 -10.68
N GLU A 60 5.41 4.63 -10.49
CA GLU A 60 4.67 3.76 -11.40
C GLU A 60 3.36 3.30 -10.75
N CYS A 61 2.25 3.70 -11.35
CA CYS A 61 0.90 3.32 -10.91
C CYS A 61 0.23 2.41 -11.95
N PRO A 62 -0.60 1.44 -11.52
CA PRO A 62 -1.36 0.56 -12.42
C PRO A 62 -2.32 1.32 -13.33
N GLU A 63 -2.84 0.64 -14.35
CA GLU A 63 -3.50 1.22 -15.53
C GLU A 63 -4.52 2.35 -15.27
N SER A 64 -5.44 2.21 -14.30
CA SER A 64 -6.38 3.27 -13.96
C SER A 64 -6.95 3.15 -12.55
N LEU A 65 -7.29 4.29 -11.96
CA LEU A 65 -7.99 4.42 -10.68
C LEU A 65 -9.38 4.99 -10.91
N ALA A 66 -10.39 4.36 -10.31
CA ALA A 66 -11.72 4.95 -10.24
C ALA A 66 -11.71 6.07 -9.18
N LEU A 67 -12.22 7.25 -9.53
CA LEU A 67 -12.37 8.37 -8.59
C LEU A 67 -13.64 8.17 -7.75
N THR A 68 -13.74 7.01 -7.12
CA THR A 68 -14.79 6.66 -6.17
C THR A 68 -14.24 6.86 -4.78
N ILE A 69 -14.99 7.51 -3.88
CA ILE A 69 -14.59 7.65 -2.48
C ILE A 69 -14.32 6.26 -1.89
N ASP A 70 -13.26 6.15 -1.07
CA ASP A 70 -12.71 4.91 -0.50
C ASP A 70 -12.06 3.95 -1.51
N GLU A 71 -11.95 4.32 -2.80
CA GLU A 71 -11.15 3.56 -3.76
C GLU A 71 -9.66 3.74 -3.48
N THR A 72 -8.92 2.66 -3.65
CA THR A 72 -7.47 2.66 -3.47
C THR A 72 -6.74 2.05 -4.66
N MET A 73 -5.53 2.54 -4.93
CA MET A 73 -4.58 1.86 -5.81
C MET A 73 -3.21 1.78 -5.14
N ARG A 74 -2.46 0.74 -5.50
CA ARG A 74 -1.06 0.57 -5.11
C ARG A 74 -0.17 1.02 -6.25
N CYS A 75 0.62 2.04 -6.00
CA CYS A 75 1.71 2.48 -6.86
C CYS A 75 3.06 2.01 -6.27
N THR A 76 4.08 2.01 -7.11
CA THR A 76 5.48 1.83 -6.71
C THR A 76 6.17 3.17 -6.87
N LEU A 77 6.91 3.58 -5.85
CA LEU A 77 7.69 4.81 -5.81
C LEU A 77 9.16 4.41 -5.77
N THR A 78 9.96 4.87 -6.71
CA THR A 78 11.40 4.62 -6.78
C THR A 78 12.15 5.87 -6.36
N ASP A 79 12.94 5.73 -5.30
CA ASP A 79 13.81 6.81 -4.84
C ASP A 79 14.98 6.99 -5.83
N PRO A 80 15.16 8.18 -6.42
CA PRO A 80 16.15 8.40 -7.47
C PRO A 80 17.57 8.51 -6.91
N SER A 81 17.71 8.72 -5.60
CA SER A 81 19.00 8.89 -4.93
C SER A 81 19.65 7.55 -4.57
N SER A 82 18.84 6.60 -4.12
CA SER A 82 19.24 5.29 -3.63
C SER A 82 18.87 4.15 -4.58
N GLY A 83 17.91 4.37 -5.49
CA GLY A 83 17.31 3.34 -6.33
C GLY A 83 16.39 2.39 -5.55
N THR A 84 16.03 2.73 -4.31
CA THR A 84 15.16 1.89 -3.47
C THR A 84 13.69 2.12 -3.84
N GLU A 85 12.95 1.03 -4.02
CA GLU A 85 11.53 1.07 -4.30
C GLU A 85 10.73 1.06 -2.98
N TYR A 86 9.63 1.79 -2.95
CA TYR A 86 8.68 1.88 -1.85
C TYR A 86 7.29 1.63 -2.40
N GLY A 87 6.44 0.96 -1.63
CA GLY A 87 5.04 0.92 -1.97
C GLY A 87 4.37 2.26 -1.61
N MET A 88 3.42 2.68 -2.44
CA MET A 88 2.62 3.86 -2.16
C MET A 88 1.15 3.52 -2.36
N THR A 89 0.34 3.75 -1.33
CA THR A 89 -1.12 3.65 -1.41
C THR A 89 -1.71 5.00 -1.73
N VAL A 90 -2.47 5.06 -2.81
CA VAL A 90 -3.28 6.23 -3.17
C VAL A 90 -4.71 5.95 -2.76
N LEU A 91 -5.31 6.84 -1.96
CA LEU A 91 -6.68 6.74 -1.46
C LEU A 91 -7.49 7.94 -1.94
N VAL A 92 -8.69 7.69 -2.45
CA VAL A 92 -9.66 8.73 -2.80
C VAL A 92 -10.47 9.09 -1.54
N GLN A 93 -10.15 10.19 -0.87
CA GLN A 93 -10.88 10.62 0.34
C GLN A 93 -12.05 11.58 0.03
N ASP A 94 -11.90 12.40 -1.01
CA ASP A 94 -12.86 13.44 -1.39
C ASP A 94 -13.14 13.41 -2.89
N ASP A 95 -13.92 14.37 -3.39
CA ASP A 95 -14.14 14.61 -4.82
C ASP A 95 -12.79 14.86 -5.53
N ALA A 96 -12.13 13.78 -5.95
CA ALA A 96 -10.86 13.79 -6.66
C ALA A 96 -11.03 14.05 -8.16
N ALA A 97 -12.10 14.77 -8.52
CA ALA A 97 -12.48 15.15 -9.87
C ALA A 97 -11.32 15.75 -10.69
N ASP A 98 -10.40 16.42 -10.01
CA ASP A 98 -9.24 17.14 -10.55
C ASP A 98 -7.91 16.66 -9.91
N GLY A 99 -7.92 15.50 -9.23
CA GLY A 99 -6.78 14.93 -8.50
C GLY A 99 -6.56 15.49 -7.09
N SER A 100 -7.22 16.58 -6.71
CA SER A 100 -7.02 17.28 -5.42
C SER A 100 -7.52 16.53 -4.18
N GLY A 101 -8.40 15.53 -4.37
CA GLY A 101 -8.94 14.68 -3.30
C GLY A 101 -8.17 13.38 -3.09
N LEU A 102 -7.02 13.21 -3.75
CA LEU A 102 -6.17 12.03 -3.63
C LEU A 102 -5.21 12.19 -2.45
N HIS A 103 -5.15 11.16 -1.62
CA HIS A 103 -4.22 11.08 -0.52
C HIS A 103 -3.16 10.04 -0.80
N PHE A 104 -1.90 10.44 -0.69
CA PHE A 104 -0.73 9.59 -0.98
C PHE A 104 -0.10 9.17 0.34
N GLN A 105 -0.06 7.86 0.59
CA GLN A 105 0.61 7.27 1.75
C GLN A 105 1.73 6.37 1.25
N VAL A 106 2.96 6.72 1.56
CA VAL A 106 4.13 5.87 1.28
C VAL A 106 4.24 4.87 2.42
N ASP A 107 4.53 3.62 2.10
CA ASP A 107 4.79 2.59 3.11
C ASP A 107 6.11 2.91 3.84
N ASP A 108 6.14 2.69 5.16
CA ASP A 108 7.34 2.90 5.98
C ASP A 108 8.47 1.90 5.64
N GLU A 109 8.12 0.81 4.94
CA GLU A 109 9.03 -0.25 4.53
C GLU A 109 9.27 -0.19 3.01
N ALA A 110 10.54 -0.27 2.61
CA ALA A 110 10.91 -0.38 1.21
C ALA A 110 10.32 -1.66 0.59
N LYS A 111 9.75 -1.54 -0.61
CA LYS A 111 9.47 -2.67 -1.49
C LYS A 111 10.82 -3.29 -1.87
N GLY A 112 11.23 -4.31 -1.12
CA GLY A 112 12.51 -5.00 -1.32
C GLY A 112 13.45 -5.01 -0.11
N ALA A 113 13.06 -4.47 1.05
CA ALA A 113 13.76 -4.80 2.31
C ALA A 113 13.38 -6.20 2.85
N GLY A 114 12.37 -6.84 2.26
CA GLY A 114 12.30 -8.28 2.15
C GLY A 114 13.00 -8.70 0.86
N THR A 115 14.11 -9.43 1.00
CA THR A 115 14.89 -10.04 -0.08
C THR A 115 14.03 -10.44 -1.27
N THR A 116 14.38 -9.91 -2.44
CA THR A 116 14.09 -10.52 -3.73
C THR A 116 14.71 -11.92 -3.77
N ASP A 117 13.95 -12.91 -3.32
CA ASP A 117 13.90 -14.23 -3.90
C ASP A 117 12.42 -14.66 -3.83
N ASP A 118 11.78 -14.61 -5.00
CA ASP A 118 10.47 -15.14 -5.35
C ASP A 118 9.22 -14.56 -4.65
N ALA A 119 8.49 -13.72 -5.39
CA ALA A 119 7.19 -14.14 -5.96
C ALA A 119 6.64 -13.03 -6.86
N ALA A 120 6.74 -13.27 -8.16
CA ALA A 120 5.55 -13.14 -8.98
C ALA A 120 4.51 -14.17 -8.50
N ASP A 121 3.25 -13.85 -8.79
CA ASP A 121 2.08 -14.73 -8.84
C ASP A 121 1.15 -14.76 -7.61
N ASP A 122 0.09 -13.98 -7.79
CA ASP A 122 -1.30 -14.41 -7.76
C ASP A 122 -1.98 -14.84 -6.46
N ALA A 123 -3.21 -14.34 -6.37
CA ALA A 123 -4.26 -14.85 -5.54
C ALA A 123 -4.55 -16.31 -5.91
N ASP A 124 -3.82 -17.24 -5.31
CA ASP A 124 -4.23 -18.64 -5.29
C ASP A 124 -5.14 -18.86 -4.08
N ALA A 125 -6.42 -18.70 -4.33
CA ALA A 125 -7.44 -19.42 -3.58
C ALA A 125 -7.38 -20.91 -3.98
N ASP A 126 -6.32 -21.61 -3.61
CA ASP A 126 -6.27 -23.08 -3.64
C ASP A 126 -6.17 -23.60 -2.21
N ALA A 127 -6.75 -24.77 -1.99
CA ALA A 127 -6.77 -25.45 -0.71
C ALA A 127 -5.40 -26.09 -0.40
N GLY A 128 -4.33 -25.30 -0.48
CA GLY A 128 -2.96 -25.65 -0.09
C GLY A 128 -2.66 -25.13 1.32
N SER A 129 -2.08 -25.97 2.16
CA SER A 129 -1.70 -25.61 3.52
C SER A 129 -0.85 -24.32 3.52
N PRO A 130 -1.17 -23.31 4.35
CA PRO A 130 -0.45 -22.04 4.35
C PRO A 130 1.04 -22.28 4.60
N THR A 131 1.92 -21.61 3.86
CA THR A 131 3.39 -21.75 4.00
C THR A 131 4.01 -20.42 4.42
N LEU A 132 5.04 -20.48 5.26
CA LEU A 132 5.93 -19.36 5.54
C LEU A 132 7.24 -19.57 4.80
N SER A 133 7.68 -18.53 4.08
CA SER A 133 9.00 -18.52 3.44
C SER A 133 10.12 -18.55 4.47
N ALA A 134 11.30 -19.02 4.07
CA ALA A 134 12.48 -19.06 4.94
C ALA A 134 12.76 -17.68 5.55
N GLY A 135 12.74 -16.61 4.73
CA GLY A 135 12.94 -15.24 5.19
C GLY A 135 11.94 -14.75 6.24
N ALA A 136 10.66 -15.15 6.12
CA ALA A 136 9.66 -14.82 7.13
C ALA A 136 9.92 -15.53 8.46
N VAL A 137 10.37 -16.80 8.41
CA VAL A 137 10.76 -17.56 9.60
C VAL A 137 12.03 -16.99 10.24
N GLU A 138 13.01 -16.60 9.43
CA GLU A 138 14.26 -15.99 9.88
C GLU A 138 14.02 -14.67 10.61
N ALA A 139 13.22 -13.78 10.02
CA ALA A 139 12.85 -12.52 10.65
C ALA A 139 12.13 -12.76 11.99
N SER A 140 11.09 -13.60 11.97
CA SER A 140 10.30 -13.93 13.17
C SER A 140 11.16 -14.54 14.29
N ALA A 141 12.06 -15.45 13.93
CA ALA A 141 12.99 -16.06 14.87
C ALA A 141 13.97 -15.03 15.45
N ALA A 142 14.55 -14.17 14.60
CA ALA A 142 15.48 -13.13 15.02
C ALA A 142 14.80 -12.14 15.99
N ASP A 143 13.57 -11.72 15.72
CA ASP A 143 12.81 -10.82 16.58
C ASP A 143 12.43 -11.47 17.93
N ALA A 144 12.03 -12.75 17.90
CA ALA A 144 11.73 -13.52 19.11
C ALA A 144 12.98 -13.73 19.99
N LEU A 145 14.12 -14.02 19.36
CA LEU A 145 15.41 -14.18 20.01
C LEU A 145 15.91 -12.85 20.58
N GLU A 146 15.84 -11.76 19.82
CA GLU A 146 16.19 -10.41 20.30
C GLU A 146 15.40 -10.07 21.57
N LYS A 147 14.10 -10.36 21.59
CA LYS A 147 13.26 -10.11 22.75
C LYS A 147 13.63 -10.95 23.98
N SER A 148 14.24 -12.12 23.77
CA SER A 148 14.60 -13.07 24.82
C SER A 148 16.02 -12.86 25.36
N VAL A 149 17.00 -12.66 24.46
CA VAL A 149 18.43 -12.56 24.79
C VAL A 149 19.00 -11.15 24.69
N GLY A 150 18.23 -10.19 24.14
CA GLY A 150 18.63 -8.78 24.00
C GLY A 150 19.60 -8.49 22.86
N VAL A 151 19.90 -9.48 22.03
CA VAL A 151 20.77 -9.41 20.86
C VAL A 151 20.04 -10.05 19.70
N ARG A 152 20.00 -9.40 18.53
CA ARG A 152 19.42 -9.95 17.30
C ARG A 152 20.44 -10.85 16.61
N PRO A 153 20.24 -12.19 16.60
CA PRO A 153 21.15 -13.08 15.91
C PRO A 153 20.84 -13.11 14.41
N GLU A 154 21.81 -13.58 13.62
CA GLU A 154 21.57 -13.93 12.21
C GLU A 154 20.98 -15.34 12.16
N VAL A 155 19.82 -15.50 11.52
CA VAL A 155 19.12 -16.78 11.38
C VAL A 155 19.10 -17.15 9.91
N GLU A 156 19.54 -18.36 9.59
CA GLU A 156 19.57 -18.92 8.24
C GLU A 156 18.74 -20.22 8.23
N CYS A 157 17.61 -20.20 7.52
CA CYS A 157 16.70 -21.31 7.37
C CYS A 157 16.85 -21.91 5.95
N PRO A 158 17.09 -23.22 5.80
CA PRO A 158 17.39 -23.82 4.50
C PRO A 158 16.17 -23.92 3.56
N SER A 159 14.95 -23.76 4.09
CA SER A 159 13.72 -23.90 3.31
C SER A 159 12.54 -23.21 4.00
N ALA A 160 11.48 -22.96 3.23
CA ALA A 160 10.16 -22.60 3.74
C ALA A 160 9.58 -23.70 4.65
N ILE A 161 8.67 -23.33 5.56
CA ILE A 161 7.92 -24.24 6.42
C ILE A 161 6.42 -24.17 6.08
N VAL A 162 5.75 -25.30 6.07
CA VAL A 162 4.29 -25.35 5.99
C VAL A 162 3.73 -25.15 7.40
N LEU A 163 2.79 -24.22 7.52
CA LEU A 163 2.05 -23.92 8.74
C LEU A 163 1.02 -25.02 9.02
N GLU A 164 1.53 -26.21 9.32
CA GLU A 164 0.75 -27.33 9.83
C GLU A 164 1.20 -27.65 11.24
N ALA A 165 0.23 -27.78 12.15
CA ALA A 165 0.53 -28.08 13.55
C ALA A 165 1.40 -29.33 13.69
N GLY A 166 2.51 -29.21 14.40
CA GLY A 166 3.51 -30.24 14.60
C GLY A 166 4.60 -30.30 13.51
N GLN A 167 4.57 -29.44 12.50
CA GLN A 167 5.65 -29.37 11.52
C GLN A 167 6.89 -28.69 12.11
N THR A 168 8.06 -29.22 11.79
CA THR A 168 9.35 -28.72 12.31
C THR A 168 10.30 -28.37 11.17
N LEU A 169 10.99 -27.24 11.30
CA LEU A 169 12.06 -26.80 10.41
C LEU A 169 13.34 -26.61 11.22
N ARG A 170 14.48 -27.00 10.64
CA ARG A 170 15.80 -26.82 11.27
C ARG A 170 16.53 -25.66 10.60
N CYS A 171 16.75 -24.60 11.36
CA CYS A 171 17.51 -23.42 10.96
C CYS A 171 18.87 -23.39 11.67
N THR A 172 19.75 -22.51 11.22
CA THR A 172 21.04 -22.23 11.85
C THR A 172 21.00 -20.80 12.40
N VAL A 173 21.42 -20.63 13.64
CA VAL A 173 21.48 -19.32 14.31
C VAL A 173 22.94 -19.00 14.57
N THR A 174 23.40 -17.84 14.11
CA THR A 174 24.76 -17.35 14.34
C THR A 174 24.72 -16.21 15.34
N ASP A 175 25.46 -16.37 16.44
CA ASP A 175 25.62 -15.30 17.42
C ASP A 175 26.61 -14.24 16.89
N PRO A 176 26.22 -12.96 16.76
CA PRO A 176 27.05 -11.94 16.14
C PRO A 176 28.22 -11.49 17.03
N ASN A 177 28.21 -11.82 18.33
CA ASN A 177 29.27 -11.42 19.26
C ASN A 177 30.40 -12.45 19.32
N THR A 178 30.04 -13.73 19.19
CA THR A 178 30.93 -14.87 19.37
C THR A 178 31.19 -15.63 18.07
N GLU A 179 30.51 -15.26 16.97
CA GLU A 179 30.52 -15.92 15.67
C GLU A 179 30.21 -17.43 15.76
N THR A 180 29.58 -17.85 16.85
CA THR A 180 29.28 -19.25 17.14
C THR A 180 27.93 -19.61 16.53
N ARG A 181 27.88 -20.73 15.81
CA ARG A 181 26.66 -21.21 15.16
C ARG A 181 25.98 -22.26 16.01
N PHE A 182 24.67 -22.18 16.13
CA PHE A 182 23.82 -23.13 16.84
C PHE A 182 22.73 -23.65 15.90
N GLY A 183 22.34 -24.90 16.07
CA GLY A 183 21.12 -25.39 15.44
C GLY A 183 19.90 -24.80 16.14
N MET A 184 18.88 -24.43 15.39
CA MET A 184 17.58 -24.04 15.93
C MET A 184 16.49 -24.88 15.29
N THR A 185 15.63 -25.45 16.10
CA THR A 185 14.42 -26.14 15.65
C THR A 185 13.22 -25.22 15.84
N THR A 186 12.60 -24.84 14.73
CA THR A 186 11.31 -24.13 14.69
C THR A 186 10.21 -25.17 14.64
N THR A 187 9.18 -25.04 15.47
CA THR A 187 8.00 -25.92 15.47
C THR A 187 6.74 -25.08 15.30
N VAL A 188 5.79 -25.56 14.50
CA VAL A 188 4.46 -24.96 14.37
C VAL A 188 3.57 -25.54 15.46
N ASP A 189 3.28 -24.76 16.50
CA ASP A 189 2.28 -25.13 17.51
C ASP A 189 0.87 -24.85 16.98
N GLU A 190 0.68 -23.68 16.39
CA GLU A 190 -0.59 -23.21 15.85
C GLU A 190 -0.40 -22.64 14.44
N PRO A 191 -1.24 -23.01 13.47
CA PRO A 191 -1.13 -22.51 12.11
C PRO A 191 -1.61 -21.05 12.06
N ALA A 192 -0.66 -20.12 12.00
CA ALA A 192 -0.91 -18.68 11.90
C ALA A 192 -0.12 -18.10 10.73
N ALA A 193 -0.82 -17.43 9.80
CA ALA A 193 -0.20 -16.83 8.62
C ALA A 193 0.81 -15.73 8.97
N ASP A 194 0.67 -15.13 10.16
CA ASP A 194 1.55 -14.12 10.72
C ASP A 194 2.71 -14.70 11.56
N GLY A 195 2.83 -16.04 11.66
CA GLY A 195 3.93 -16.69 12.38
C GLY A 195 3.82 -16.70 13.91
N SER A 196 2.75 -16.13 14.49
CA SER A 196 2.58 -16.08 15.96
C SER A 196 2.42 -17.44 16.66
N GLY A 197 2.16 -18.51 15.91
CA GLY A 197 2.02 -19.88 16.44
C GLY A 197 3.30 -20.73 16.35
N LEU A 198 4.47 -20.10 16.19
CA LEU A 198 5.75 -20.79 16.10
C LEU A 198 6.49 -20.79 17.45
N SER A 199 7.07 -21.93 17.81
CA SER A 199 8.05 -22.04 18.89
C SER A 199 9.45 -22.28 18.35
N PHE A 200 10.43 -21.65 18.99
CA PHE A 200 11.84 -21.71 18.60
C PHE A 200 12.65 -22.32 19.74
N GLN A 201 13.38 -23.40 19.44
CA GLN A 201 14.28 -24.07 20.38
C GLN A 201 15.69 -24.08 19.80
N VAL A 202 16.62 -23.39 20.46
CA VAL A 202 18.03 -23.38 20.10
C VAL A 202 18.73 -24.55 20.79
N ASP A 203 19.55 -25.29 20.05
CA ASP A 203 20.35 -26.40 20.56
C ASP A 203 21.44 -25.87 21.52
N ASP A 204 21.65 -26.55 22.66
CA ASP A 204 22.74 -26.24 23.60
C ASP A 204 24.14 -26.51 23.04
N VAL A 205 24.23 -27.27 21.96
CA VAL A 205 25.49 -27.70 21.35
C VAL A 205 25.72 -26.89 20.06
N PRO A 206 26.86 -26.19 19.94
CA PRO A 206 27.19 -25.47 18.72
C PRO A 206 27.47 -26.42 17.55
N LEU A 207 27.24 -25.92 16.34
CA LEU A 207 27.58 -26.59 15.09
C LEU A 207 29.06 -26.28 14.77
N ASP A 208 29.96 -27.13 15.27
CA ASP A 208 31.41 -27.14 14.99
C ASP A 208 31.72 -27.27 13.48
#